data_AF-A0A8D5UDU8-F1
#
_entry.id   AF-A0A8D5UDU8-F1
#
_cell.length_a   1.000
_cell.length_b   1.000
_cell.length_c   1.000
_cell.angle_alpha   90.00
_cell.angle_beta   90.00
_cell.angle_gamma   90.00
#
_symmetry.space_group_name_H-M   'P 1'
#
loop_
_entity.id
_entity.type
_entity.pdbx_description
1 polymer ?
#
loop_
_entity_poly.entity_id
_entity_poly.type
_entity_poly.pdbx_seq_one_letter_code
_entity_poly.pdbx_strand_id
1 'polypeptide(L)'
;MYLEHQPMGTHLYIAASWVSARSLARIAEMVGYAKEDIQIRGYGQKYQKVFCIACYTINPIGDAPTVICRQCGKMISVSDHYSKRLDAVLGYLMLNNITKKENP
;
A
#
# COMPACT_ATOMS: atom_id res chain seq x y z
N MET A 1 9.66 28.41 -14.77
CA MET A 1 8.18 28.29 -14.69
C MET A 1 7.80 26.82 -14.92
N TYR A 2 6.87 26.20 -14.18
CA TYR A 2 6.60 24.73 -14.25
C TYR A 2 6.09 24.24 -15.62
N LEU A 3 5.69 25.19 -16.49
CA LEU A 3 5.14 24.95 -17.82
C LEU A 3 6.20 24.85 -18.92
N GLU A 4 7.40 25.39 -18.72
CA GLU A 4 8.46 25.46 -19.77
C GLU A 4 9.09 24.10 -20.08
N HIS A 5 8.92 23.12 -19.18
CA HIS A 5 9.50 21.78 -19.29
C HIS A 5 8.42 20.68 -19.45
N GLN A 6 7.18 21.06 -19.81
CA GLN A 6 6.14 20.06 -20.05
C GLN A 6 6.42 19.32 -21.38
N PRO A 7 6.57 17.99 -21.37
CA PRO A 7 6.81 17.24 -22.59
C PRO A 7 5.56 17.26 -23.49
N MET A 8 5.77 17.30 -24.81
CA MET A 8 4.70 17.20 -25.81
C MET A 8 3.97 15.85 -25.65
N GLY A 9 2.63 15.86 -25.53
CA GLY A 9 1.84 14.64 -25.36
C GLY A 9 0.56 14.85 -24.56
N THR A 10 -0.15 13.75 -24.26
CA THR A 10 -1.35 13.79 -23.40
C THR A 10 -0.97 13.38 -21.99
N HIS A 11 -1.02 14.34 -21.05
CA HIS A 11 -0.76 14.10 -19.64
C HIS A 11 -2.07 13.95 -18.86
N LEU A 12 -2.16 12.92 -18.04
CA LEU A 12 -3.29 12.67 -17.16
C LEU A 12 -2.94 13.04 -15.72
N TYR A 13 -3.64 14.02 -15.16
CA TYR A 13 -3.52 14.40 -13.76
C TYR A 13 -4.71 13.89 -12.95
N ILE A 14 -4.43 13.08 -11.91
CA ILE A 14 -5.45 12.45 -11.06
C ILE A 14 -5.33 12.99 -9.63
N ALA A 15 -6.33 13.75 -9.19
CA ALA A 15 -6.48 14.20 -7.80
C ALA A 15 -7.71 13.53 -7.17
N ALA A 16 -7.48 12.53 -6.32
CA ALA A 16 -8.56 11.74 -5.71
C ALA A 16 -8.08 11.07 -4.41
N SER A 17 -8.98 10.36 -3.71
CA SER A 17 -8.54 9.47 -2.62
C SER A 17 -7.51 8.47 -3.13
N TRP A 18 -6.57 8.02 -2.31
CA TRP A 18 -5.55 7.05 -2.76
C TRP A 18 -6.15 5.77 -3.37
N VAL A 19 -7.32 5.34 -2.91
CA VAL A 19 -8.07 4.21 -3.46
C VAL A 19 -8.54 4.52 -4.88
N SER A 20 -9.30 5.59 -5.05
CA SER A 20 -9.84 6.00 -6.35
C SER A 20 -8.72 6.33 -7.33
N ALA A 21 -7.68 7.01 -6.89
CA ALA A 21 -6.55 7.41 -7.71
C ALA A 21 -5.81 6.20 -8.29
N ARG A 22 -5.60 5.13 -7.49
CA ARG A 22 -5.03 3.87 -7.99
C ARG A 22 -5.92 3.20 -9.02
N SER A 23 -7.23 3.14 -8.77
CA SER A 23 -8.17 2.54 -9.72
C SER A 23 -8.19 3.30 -11.05
N LEU A 24 -8.24 4.64 -11.01
CA LEU A 24 -8.19 5.49 -12.20
C LEU A 24 -6.88 5.35 -12.95
N ALA A 25 -5.73 5.31 -12.25
CA ALA A 25 -4.43 5.09 -12.89
C ALA A 25 -4.35 3.73 -13.60
N ARG A 26 -4.90 2.67 -12.98
CA ARG A 26 -4.97 1.35 -13.62
C ARG A 26 -5.85 1.36 -14.87
N ILE A 27 -6.98 2.08 -14.84
CA ILE A 27 -7.84 2.24 -16.02
C ILE A 27 -7.10 3.01 -17.11
N ALA A 28 -6.43 4.10 -16.77
CA ALA A 28 -5.62 4.90 -17.70
C ALA A 28 -4.54 4.06 -18.39
N GLU A 29 -3.78 3.26 -17.62
CA GLU A 29 -2.79 2.32 -18.17
C GLU A 29 -3.44 1.31 -19.13
N MET A 30 -4.63 0.76 -18.78
CA MET A 30 -5.34 -0.19 -19.65
C MET A 30 -5.86 0.42 -20.96
N VAL A 31 -6.15 1.73 -21.00
CA VAL A 31 -6.59 2.43 -22.22
C VAL A 31 -5.43 3.03 -23.01
N GLY A 32 -4.18 2.80 -22.60
CA GLY A 32 -2.98 3.11 -23.38
C GLY A 32 -2.16 4.30 -22.90
N TYR A 33 -2.46 4.90 -21.74
CA TYR A 33 -1.56 5.91 -21.16
C TYR A 33 -0.27 5.25 -20.68
N ALA A 34 0.87 5.84 -21.02
CA ALA A 34 2.13 5.45 -20.42
C ALA A 34 2.15 5.91 -18.95
N LYS A 35 2.81 5.14 -18.08
CA LYS A 35 2.85 5.43 -16.64
C LYS A 35 3.56 6.74 -16.31
N GLU A 36 4.45 7.20 -17.18
CA GLU A 36 5.14 8.49 -17.09
C GLU A 36 4.24 9.69 -17.43
N ASP A 37 3.17 9.48 -18.20
CA ASP A 37 2.18 10.51 -18.52
C ASP A 37 1.09 10.66 -17.44
N ILE A 38 1.09 9.78 -16.43
CA ILE A 38 0.08 9.78 -15.35
C ILE A 38 0.69 10.38 -14.09
N GLN A 39 0.20 11.55 -13.69
CA GLN A 39 0.54 12.20 -12.44
C GLN A 39 -0.57 12.03 -11.41
N ILE A 40 -0.22 11.51 -10.23
CA ILE A 40 -1.18 11.26 -9.17
C ILE A 40 -0.90 12.17 -7.97
N ARG A 41 -1.97 12.78 -7.45
CA ARG A 41 -2.02 13.42 -6.13
C ARG A 41 -3.15 12.80 -5.31
N GLY A 42 -2.79 11.77 -4.56
CA GLY A 42 -3.70 11.07 -3.67
C GLY A 42 -3.85 11.78 -2.32
N TYR A 43 -5.06 11.77 -1.74
CA TYR A 43 -5.31 12.17 -0.35
C TYR A 43 -5.89 11.03 0.50
N GLY A 44 -5.84 11.19 1.82
CA GLY A 44 -6.31 10.20 2.79
C GLY A 44 -5.33 9.06 3.03
N GLN A 45 -5.84 7.94 3.52
CA GLN A 45 -5.01 6.78 3.88
C GLN A 45 -4.43 6.11 2.62
N LYS A 46 -3.10 6.09 2.52
CA LYS A 46 -2.40 5.59 1.34
C LYS A 46 -2.59 4.10 1.13
N TYR A 47 -2.55 3.30 2.20
CA TYR A 47 -2.68 1.85 2.13
C TYR A 47 -3.80 1.39 3.05
N GLN A 48 -4.66 0.50 2.56
CA GLN A 48 -5.83 0.00 3.30
C GLN A 48 -5.78 -1.50 3.55
N LYS A 49 -4.72 -2.18 3.09
CA LYS A 49 -4.61 -3.65 3.11
C LYS A 49 -3.19 -4.07 3.46
N VAL A 50 -3.06 -4.99 4.41
CA VAL A 50 -1.80 -5.63 4.82
C VAL A 50 -1.85 -7.10 4.48
N PHE A 51 -0.81 -7.57 3.81
CA PHE A 51 -0.62 -8.98 3.48
C PHE A 51 0.12 -9.67 4.62
N CYS A 52 -0.51 -10.67 5.25
CA CYS A 52 0.12 -11.44 6.31
C CYS A 52 1.14 -12.42 5.73
N ILE A 53 2.43 -12.23 6.03
CA ILE A 53 3.49 -13.14 5.56
C ILE A 53 3.33 -14.57 6.08
N ALA A 54 2.64 -14.77 7.20
CA ALA A 54 2.54 -16.07 7.85
C ALA A 54 1.44 -16.98 7.27
N CYS A 55 0.36 -16.41 6.74
CA CYS A 55 -0.79 -17.17 6.24
C CYS A 55 -1.34 -16.67 4.91
N TYR A 56 -0.65 -15.72 4.26
CA TYR A 56 -0.98 -15.18 2.95
C TYR A 56 -2.34 -14.47 2.86
N THR A 57 -3.03 -14.28 3.99
CA THR A 57 -4.31 -13.57 4.05
C THR A 57 -4.11 -12.06 3.98
N ILE A 58 -4.93 -11.38 3.19
CA ILE A 58 -4.99 -9.93 3.13
C ILE A 58 -5.98 -9.44 4.19
N ASN A 59 -5.53 -8.53 5.05
CA ASN A 59 -6.32 -7.95 6.12
C ASN A 59 -6.50 -6.45 5.85
N PRO A 60 -7.66 -5.85 6.15
CA PRO A 60 -7.79 -4.40 6.08
C PRO A 60 -6.91 -3.73 7.15
N ILE A 61 -6.37 -2.57 6.80
CA ILE A 61 -5.57 -1.72 7.68
C ILE A 61 -6.41 -0.48 8.00
N GLY A 62 -6.64 -0.19 9.28
CA GLY A 62 -7.00 1.17 9.72
C GLY A 62 -5.74 2.04 9.83
N ASP A 63 -5.76 3.09 10.64
CA ASP A 63 -4.56 3.93 10.85
C ASP A 63 -3.53 3.33 11.83
N ALA A 64 -3.64 2.05 12.14
CA ALA A 64 -2.82 1.38 13.13
C ALA A 64 -1.49 0.84 12.53
N PRO A 65 -0.35 1.01 13.23
CA PRO A 65 0.93 0.45 12.81
C PRO A 65 0.98 -1.08 12.93
N THR A 66 0.03 -1.68 13.64
CA THR A 66 -0.10 -3.13 13.82
C THR A 66 -1.53 -3.59 13.58
N VAL A 67 -1.69 -4.81 13.09
CA VAL A 67 -2.99 -5.45 12.81
C VAL A 67 -2.95 -6.88 13.33
N ILE A 68 -4.04 -7.35 13.93
CA ILE A 68 -4.22 -8.78 14.22
C ILE A 68 -4.76 -9.44 12.96
N CYS A 69 -4.07 -10.45 12.44
CA CYS A 69 -4.55 -11.17 11.27
C CYS A 69 -5.85 -11.92 11.59
N ARG A 70 -6.89 -11.69 10.79
CA ARG A 70 -8.21 -12.30 10.96
C ARG A 70 -8.23 -13.82 10.76
N GLN A 71 -7.23 -14.36 10.05
CA GLN A 71 -7.15 -15.80 9.75
C GLN A 71 -6.27 -16.56 10.74
N CYS A 72 -5.04 -16.09 11.00
CA CYS A 72 -4.10 -16.82 11.85
C CYS A 72 -3.98 -16.27 13.28
N GLY A 73 -4.66 -15.16 13.60
CA GLY A 73 -4.64 -14.53 14.91
C GLY A 73 -3.31 -13.86 15.31
N LYS A 74 -2.26 -13.94 14.47
CA LYS A 74 -0.96 -13.35 14.77
C LYS A 74 -0.99 -11.84 14.62
N MET A 75 -0.32 -11.15 15.54
CA MET A 75 -0.06 -9.73 15.42
C MET A 75 1.01 -9.49 14.34
N ILE A 76 0.68 -8.62 13.38
CA ILE A 76 1.58 -8.22 12.31
C ILE A 76 1.83 -6.73 12.32
N SER A 77 3.08 -6.32 12.13
CA SER A 77 3.47 -4.93 11.91
C SER A 77 3.31 -4.56 10.45
N VAL A 78 2.68 -3.41 10.20
CA VAL A 78 2.42 -2.87 8.86
C VAL A 78 3.67 -2.17 8.35
N SER A 79 4.24 -2.67 7.26
CA SER A 79 5.39 -2.04 6.60
C SER A 79 4.99 -0.96 5.60
N ASP A 80 5.99 -0.27 5.08
CA ASP A 80 5.90 0.65 3.94
C ASP A 80 6.06 -0.04 2.57
N HIS A 81 6.41 -1.33 2.54
CA HIS A 81 6.66 -2.07 1.31
C HIS A 81 5.35 -2.51 0.62
N TYR A 82 4.93 -1.73 -0.37
CA TYR A 82 3.71 -1.96 -1.15
C TYR A 82 3.91 -2.90 -2.33
N SER A 83 3.04 -3.91 -2.45
CA SER A 83 2.95 -4.80 -3.61
C SER A 83 1.82 -4.37 -4.53
N LYS A 84 2.15 -3.94 -5.76
CA LYS A 84 1.16 -3.64 -6.80
C LYS A 84 0.31 -4.85 -7.17
N ARG A 85 0.92 -6.04 -7.23
CA ARG A 85 0.24 -7.30 -7.59
C ARG A 85 -0.84 -7.67 -6.57
N LEU A 86 -0.55 -7.46 -5.28
CA LEU A 86 -1.46 -7.82 -4.19
C LEU A 86 -2.37 -6.66 -3.75
N ASP A 87 -2.10 -5.44 -4.23
CA ASP A 87 -2.74 -4.20 -3.76
C ASP A 87 -2.70 -4.09 -2.22
N ALA A 88 -1.58 -4.47 -1.63
CA ALA A 88 -1.38 -4.54 -0.18
C ALA A 88 0.08 -4.27 0.21
N VAL A 89 0.30 -3.72 1.40
CA VAL A 89 1.63 -3.64 2.01
C VAL A 89 1.98 -4.93 2.72
N LEU A 90 3.27 -5.23 2.85
CA LEU A 90 3.74 -6.41 3.55
C LEU A 90 3.53 -6.28 5.07
N GLY A 91 3.07 -7.35 5.72
CA GLY A 91 2.94 -7.44 7.17
C GLY A 91 3.94 -8.41 7.77
N TYR A 92 4.79 -7.93 8.67
CA TYR A 92 5.80 -8.75 9.36
C TYR A 92 5.26 -9.30 10.67
N LEU A 93 5.64 -10.52 11.03
CA LEU A 93 5.28 -11.09 12.33
C LEU A 93 5.95 -10.31 13.48
N MET A 94 5.15 -9.91 14.46
CA MET A 94 5.67 -9.43 15.73
C MET A 94 5.98 -10.64 16.63
N LEU A 95 7.26 -10.84 16.95
CA LEU A 95 7.66 -11.82 17.96
C LEU A 95 7.50 -11.17 19.34
N ASN A 96 6.62 -11.72 20.18
CA ASN A 96 6.60 -11.36 21.58
C ASN A 96 7.84 -11.99 22.24
N ASN A 97 8.86 -11.20 22.53
CA ASN A 97 9.99 -11.65 23.33
C ASN A 97 9.54 -11.84 24.78
N ILE A 98 8.99 -13.00 25.10
CA ILE A 98 8.87 -13.48 26.49
C ILE A 98 9.66 -14.77 26.59
N THR A 99 10.49 -14.82 27.64
CA THR A 99 11.41 -15.87 28.10
C THR A 99 12.83 -15.87 27.53
N LYS A 100 13.72 -15.06 28.12
CA LYS A 100 14.85 -15.68 28.83
C LYS A 100 14.43 -15.75 30.31
N LYS A 101 14.19 -16.98 30.76
CA LYS A 101 13.94 -17.35 32.15
C LYS A 101 15.08 -16.85 33.05
N GLU A 102 14.77 -16.07 34.08
CA GLU A 102 15.32 -16.27 35.43
C GLU A 102 15.02 -17.74 35.79
N ASN A 103 15.85 -18.59 36.39
CA ASN A 103 16.98 -18.52 37.33
C ASN A 103 17.54 -19.97 37.41
N PRO A 104 18.52 -20.37 38.26
CA PRO A 104 19.15 -19.66 39.38
C PRO A 104 20.68 -19.46 39.26
#